data_AF-A0A812PG54-F1
#
_entry.id   AF-A0A812PG54-F1
#
_cell.length_a   1.000
_cell.length_b   1.000
_cell.length_c   1.000
_cell.angle_alpha   90.00
_cell.angle_beta   90.00
_cell.angle_gamma   90.00
#
_symmetry.space_group_name_H-M   'P 1'
#
loop_
_entity.id
_entity.type
_entity.pdbx_description
1 polymer ?
#
loop_
_entity_poly.entity_id
_entity_poly.type
_entity_poly.pdbx_seq_one_letter_code
_entity_poly.pdbx_strand_id
1 'polypeptide(L)'
;MTTPSDKRLQVSRPAEPLHQATSYRDWLRPEALEYQGLLLERRASWKDCQEAVDQSANRGEFGAEEEISRRVTNGPNFLGDLGKVAEEVVEKVTLPEDVRAAVRKDFCELGDVICKLCPWSNRFDFKLEIIGERSCSRWHRDNYAARAIISYNSAGTMYTADENVDFWELENCGNNACIIKDNSQIRSVNVGDVLLMKGQKFPEGATGLVHKSAEVQYHQDGSVVNRLVLKVDVPGPEL
;
A
#
# COMPACT_ATOMS: atom_id res chain seq x y z
N MET A 1 -14.82 49.01 -14.62
CA MET A 1 -13.84 47.93 -14.81
C MET A 1 -14.11 46.89 -13.74
N THR A 2 -14.80 45.81 -14.10
CA THR A 2 -15.15 44.70 -13.20
C THR A 2 -14.04 43.66 -13.25
N THR A 3 -13.43 43.39 -12.10
CA THR A 3 -12.48 42.29 -11.88
C THR A 3 -13.14 40.93 -12.16
N PRO A 4 -12.47 39.97 -12.82
CA PRO A 4 -13.00 38.63 -12.95
C PRO A 4 -12.92 37.92 -11.60
N SER A 5 -14.09 37.52 -11.09
CA SER A 5 -14.23 36.62 -9.95
C SER A 5 -13.66 35.26 -10.33
N ASP A 6 -12.56 34.89 -9.70
CA ASP A 6 -11.90 33.59 -9.80
C ASP A 6 -12.80 32.51 -9.19
N LYS A 7 -13.73 31.98 -9.99
CA LYS A 7 -14.53 30.81 -9.64
C LYS A 7 -13.63 29.58 -9.77
N ARG A 8 -12.85 29.28 -8.74
CA ARG A 8 -12.42 27.89 -8.50
C ARG A 8 -13.68 27.05 -8.46
N LEU A 9 -13.90 26.23 -9.48
CA LEU A 9 -14.86 25.13 -9.45
C LEU A 9 -14.58 24.34 -8.17
N GLN A 10 -15.48 24.42 -7.19
CA GLN A 10 -15.55 23.45 -6.12
C GLN A 10 -15.97 22.14 -6.76
N VAL A 11 -14.99 21.37 -7.24
CA VAL A 11 -15.21 19.96 -7.56
C VAL A 11 -15.55 19.30 -6.24
N SER A 12 -16.80 18.86 -6.09
CA SER A 12 -17.24 18.07 -4.95
C SER A 12 -16.35 16.84 -4.87
N ARG A 13 -15.64 16.65 -3.74
CA ARG A 13 -14.85 15.45 -3.52
C ARG A 13 -15.76 14.22 -3.60
N PRO A 14 -15.29 13.09 -4.15
CA PRO A 14 -16.03 11.85 -4.09
C PRO A 14 -16.30 11.48 -2.63
N ALA A 15 -17.48 10.93 -2.36
CA ALA A 15 -17.87 10.47 -1.02
C ALA A 15 -17.03 9.26 -0.54
N GLU A 16 -16.34 8.61 -1.47
CA GLU A 16 -15.53 7.43 -1.24
C GLU A 16 -14.04 7.80 -1.37
N PRO A 17 -13.18 7.38 -0.42
CA PRO A 17 -11.77 7.77 -0.45
C PRO A 17 -10.96 7.00 -1.51
N LEU A 18 -11.49 5.88 -2.01
CA LEU A 18 -10.81 4.99 -2.96
C LEU A 18 -11.49 4.94 -4.33
N HIS A 19 -10.70 5.03 -5.39
CA HIS A 19 -11.13 4.71 -6.74
C HIS A 19 -11.16 3.20 -6.93
N GLN A 20 -12.34 2.64 -7.22
CA GLN A 20 -12.49 1.21 -7.51
C GLN A 20 -12.16 0.92 -8.98
N ALA A 21 -11.02 0.26 -9.21
CA ALA A 21 -10.51 -0.08 -10.53
C ALA A 21 -10.84 -1.52 -10.91
N THR A 22 -11.04 -1.75 -12.21
CA THR A 22 -11.18 -3.09 -12.80
C THR A 22 -9.88 -3.62 -13.39
N SER A 23 -8.92 -2.73 -13.62
CA SER A 23 -7.57 -3.07 -14.06
C SER A 23 -6.58 -2.00 -13.64
N TYR A 24 -5.28 -2.33 -13.64
CA TYR A 24 -4.21 -1.34 -13.42
C TYR A 24 -4.28 -0.14 -14.37
N ARG A 25 -4.79 -0.30 -15.59
CA ARG A 25 -4.91 0.82 -16.54
C ARG A 25 -5.88 1.89 -16.07
N ASP A 26 -6.85 1.53 -15.23
CA ASP A 26 -7.82 2.48 -14.69
C ASP A 26 -7.15 3.48 -13.74
N TRP A 27 -6.04 3.10 -13.10
CA TRP A 27 -5.25 3.98 -12.24
C TRP A 27 -4.60 5.14 -13.01
N LEU A 28 -4.41 4.99 -14.32
CA LEU A 28 -3.80 6.00 -15.18
C LEU A 28 -4.84 6.97 -15.77
N ARG A 29 -6.13 6.79 -15.47
CA ARG A 29 -7.19 7.67 -15.97
C ARG A 29 -7.24 8.95 -15.14
N PRO A 30 -7.59 10.12 -15.73
CA PRO A 30 -7.64 11.38 -15.00
C PRO A 30 -8.51 11.35 -13.74
N GLU A 31 -9.62 10.61 -13.76
CA GLU A 31 -10.56 10.49 -12.63
C GLU A 31 -9.91 9.85 -11.39
N ALA A 32 -8.86 9.03 -11.58
CA ALA A 32 -8.10 8.45 -10.47
C ALA A 32 -7.46 9.53 -9.59
N LEU A 33 -7.23 10.74 -10.10
CA LEU A 33 -6.68 11.87 -9.33
C LEU A 33 -7.64 12.40 -8.27
N GLU A 34 -8.94 12.16 -8.39
CA GLU A 34 -9.96 12.66 -7.47
C GLU A 34 -10.00 11.90 -6.13
N TYR A 35 -9.34 10.73 -6.05
CA TYR A 35 -9.38 9.82 -4.91
C TYR A 35 -8.05 9.77 -4.16
N GLN A 36 -8.09 9.56 -2.84
CA GLN A 36 -6.88 9.49 -1.99
C GLN A 36 -6.16 8.14 -2.12
N GLY A 37 -6.86 7.10 -2.56
CA GLY A 37 -6.26 5.83 -2.92
C GLY A 37 -6.93 5.19 -4.12
N LEU A 38 -6.27 4.17 -4.67
CA LEU A 38 -6.73 3.39 -5.81
C LEU A 38 -6.75 1.93 -5.39
N LEU A 39 -7.87 1.25 -5.62
CA LEU A 39 -8.08 -0.13 -5.22
C LEU A 39 -8.32 -0.97 -6.47
N LEU A 40 -7.56 -2.05 -6.62
CA LEU A 40 -7.85 -3.12 -7.56
C LEU A 40 -8.23 -4.36 -6.77
N GLU A 41 -9.54 -4.64 -6.70
CA GLU A 41 -10.04 -5.84 -6.09
C GLU A 41 -9.74 -7.05 -6.97
N ARG A 42 -9.15 -8.09 -6.39
CA ARG A 42 -8.86 -9.31 -7.15
C ARG A 42 -8.85 -10.53 -6.26
N ARG A 43 -9.23 -11.66 -6.87
CA ARG A 43 -9.13 -12.95 -6.22
C ARG A 43 -7.68 -13.39 -6.13
N ALA A 44 -7.23 -13.80 -4.94
CA ALA A 44 -5.95 -14.46 -4.74
C ALA A 44 -5.79 -15.65 -5.71
N SER A 45 -4.65 -15.70 -6.40
CA SER A 45 -4.32 -16.78 -7.34
C SER A 45 -3.54 -17.92 -6.68
N TRP A 46 -3.23 -17.79 -5.39
CA TRP A 46 -2.52 -18.76 -4.57
C TRP A 46 -3.47 -19.42 -3.56
N LYS A 47 -3.06 -20.58 -3.05
CA LYS A 47 -3.75 -21.26 -1.94
C LYS A 47 -3.39 -20.62 -0.61
N ASP A 48 -4.11 -21.00 0.45
CA ASP A 48 -3.74 -20.60 1.80
C ASP A 48 -2.26 -20.95 2.08
N CYS A 49 -1.53 -19.96 2.59
CA CYS A 49 -0.10 -20.00 2.80
C CYS A 49 0.30 -19.59 4.21
N GLN A 50 -0.65 -19.46 5.15
CA GLN A 50 -0.39 -18.98 6.51
C GLN A 50 0.73 -19.75 7.21
N GLU A 51 0.64 -21.09 7.21
CA GLU A 51 1.66 -21.93 7.85
C GLU A 51 3.05 -21.72 7.23
N ALA A 52 3.14 -21.61 5.90
CA ALA A 52 4.42 -21.41 5.22
C ALA A 52 5.02 -20.03 5.51
N VAL A 53 4.17 -18.99 5.60
CA VAL A 53 4.57 -17.64 5.99
C VAL A 53 5.11 -17.61 7.41
N ASP A 54 4.40 -18.22 8.37
CA ASP A 54 4.85 -18.30 9.77
C ASP A 54 6.16 -19.08 9.91
N GLN A 55 6.30 -20.20 9.21
CA GLN A 55 7.55 -20.96 9.22
C GLN A 55 8.72 -20.18 8.60
N SER A 56 8.48 -19.42 7.52
CA SER A 56 9.50 -18.56 6.88
C SER A 56 9.96 -17.43 7.81
N ALA A 57 9.01 -16.77 8.48
CA ALA A 57 9.29 -15.77 9.51
C ALA A 57 10.12 -16.36 10.66
N ASN A 58 9.72 -17.51 11.19
CA ASN A 58 10.42 -18.18 12.30
C ASN A 58 11.84 -18.66 11.94
N ARG A 59 12.11 -18.92 10.65
CA ARG A 59 13.47 -19.21 10.15
C ARG A 59 14.34 -17.95 9.99
N GLY A 60 13.76 -16.75 10.12
CA GLY A 60 14.48 -15.48 9.97
C GLY A 60 14.88 -15.17 8.53
N GLU A 61 14.18 -15.72 7.54
CA GLU A 61 14.52 -15.57 6.11
C GLU A 61 14.41 -14.11 5.61
N PHE A 62 13.63 -13.29 6.32
CA PHE A 62 13.47 -11.85 6.06
C PHE A 62 14.52 -10.97 6.76
N GLY A 63 15.45 -11.57 7.52
CA GLY A 63 16.48 -10.84 8.26
C GLY A 63 15.94 -10.08 9.48
N ALA A 64 16.82 -9.33 10.14
CA ALA A 64 16.54 -8.67 11.42
C ALA A 64 15.47 -7.56 11.33
N GLU A 65 15.35 -6.94 10.15
CA GLU A 65 14.36 -5.89 9.86
C GLU A 65 13.02 -6.48 9.39
N GLU A 66 12.89 -7.81 9.31
CA GLU A 66 11.70 -8.51 8.81
C GLU A 66 11.28 -8.07 7.39
N GLU A 67 12.24 -7.54 6.61
CA GLU A 67 12.02 -7.11 5.22
C GLU A 67 13.19 -7.46 4.28
N ILE A 68 12.84 -7.75 3.03
CA ILE A 68 13.77 -7.82 1.90
C ILE A 68 13.45 -6.64 0.98
N SER A 69 14.27 -5.60 1.09
CA SER A 69 14.10 -4.34 0.35
C SER A 69 15.05 -4.24 -0.86
N ARG A 70 14.52 -3.74 -1.98
CA ARG A 70 15.26 -3.52 -3.23
C ARG A 70 14.81 -2.21 -3.88
N ARG A 71 15.79 -1.34 -4.13
CA ARG A 71 15.58 -0.11 -4.89
C ARG A 71 15.72 -0.38 -6.38
N VAL A 72 14.77 0.09 -7.17
CA VAL A 72 14.81 0.05 -8.63
C VAL A 72 14.74 1.47 -9.16
N THR A 73 15.71 1.86 -9.97
CA THR A 73 15.79 3.19 -10.61
C THR A 73 14.92 3.21 -11.86
N ASN A 74 14.15 4.28 -12.05
CA ASN A 74 13.38 4.49 -13.26
C ASN A 74 14.33 4.74 -14.45
N GLY A 75 14.22 3.95 -15.50
CA GLY A 75 15.12 4.01 -16.65
C GLY A 75 14.69 3.10 -17.80
N PRO A 76 15.43 3.08 -18.92
CA PRO A 76 15.03 2.36 -20.13
C PRO A 76 14.82 0.85 -19.94
N ASN A 77 15.51 0.23 -18.98
CA ASN A 77 15.40 -1.20 -18.67
C ASN A 77 14.58 -1.49 -17.40
N PHE A 78 13.78 -0.53 -16.90
CA PHE A 78 13.08 -0.64 -15.62
C PHE A 78 12.34 -1.97 -15.43
N LEU A 79 11.56 -2.42 -16.42
CA LEU A 79 10.83 -3.69 -16.33
C LEU A 79 11.76 -4.92 -16.31
N GLY A 80 12.88 -4.88 -17.03
CA GLY A 80 13.86 -5.96 -17.01
C GLY A 80 14.60 -6.05 -15.67
N ASP A 81 14.89 -4.90 -15.07
CA ASP A 81 15.51 -4.82 -13.73
C ASP A 81 14.51 -5.28 -12.65
N LEU A 82 13.23 -4.91 -12.78
CA LEU A 82 12.17 -5.40 -11.89
C LEU A 82 12.04 -6.91 -11.91
N GLY A 83 12.05 -7.53 -13.10
CA GLY A 83 11.95 -8.99 -13.21
C GLY A 83 13.09 -9.69 -12.48
N LYS A 84 14.33 -9.21 -12.63
CA LYS A 84 15.49 -9.76 -11.90
C LYS A 84 15.37 -9.58 -10.39
N VAL A 85 15.00 -8.37 -9.96
CA VAL A 85 14.79 -8.05 -8.54
C VAL A 85 13.71 -8.94 -7.93
N ALA A 86 12.62 -9.18 -8.65
CA ALA A 86 11.54 -10.04 -8.20
C ALA A 86 12.01 -11.48 -7.97
N GLU A 87 12.79 -12.05 -8.89
CA GLU A 87 13.39 -13.39 -8.74
C GLU A 87 14.34 -13.43 -7.53
N GLU A 88 15.27 -12.46 -7.42
CA GLU A 88 16.21 -12.39 -6.29
C GLU A 88 15.51 -12.28 -4.91
N VAL A 89 14.37 -11.60 -4.86
CA VAL A 89 13.60 -11.43 -3.62
C VAL A 89 12.91 -12.73 -3.23
N VAL A 90 12.25 -13.41 -4.17
CA VAL A 90 11.53 -14.66 -3.85
C VAL A 90 12.44 -15.86 -3.64
N GLU A 91 13.66 -15.85 -4.19
CA GLU A 91 14.67 -16.91 -3.96
C GLU A 91 15.22 -16.91 -2.52
N LYS A 92 15.12 -15.79 -1.82
CA LYS A 92 15.60 -15.66 -0.43
C LYS A 92 14.65 -16.24 0.61
N VAL A 93 13.41 -16.52 0.22
CA VAL A 93 12.35 -16.96 1.14
C VAL A 93 11.76 -18.27 0.66
N THR A 94 11.51 -19.15 1.62
CA THR A 94 10.90 -20.44 1.36
C THR A 94 9.38 -20.29 1.49
N LEU A 95 8.75 -19.97 0.36
CA LEU A 95 7.29 -19.86 0.21
C LEU A 95 6.75 -20.85 -0.84
N PRO A 96 5.46 -21.18 -0.80
CA PRO A 96 4.82 -21.99 -1.84
C PRO A 96 4.99 -21.37 -3.24
N GLU A 97 5.15 -22.20 -4.27
CA GLU A 97 5.45 -21.70 -5.63
C GLU A 97 4.35 -20.81 -6.20
N ASP A 98 3.09 -21.07 -5.89
CA ASP A 98 1.98 -20.22 -6.32
C ASP A 98 2.02 -18.83 -5.67
N VAL A 99 2.45 -18.73 -4.40
CA VAL A 99 2.72 -17.45 -3.73
C VAL A 99 3.92 -16.74 -4.36
N ARG A 100 5.04 -17.44 -4.60
CA ARG A 100 6.22 -16.86 -5.25
C ARG A 100 5.89 -16.35 -6.66
N ALA A 101 5.13 -17.13 -7.43
CA ALA A 101 4.66 -16.73 -8.75
C ALA A 101 3.75 -15.48 -8.68
N ALA A 102 2.88 -15.39 -7.68
CA ALA A 102 2.05 -14.20 -7.46
C ALA A 102 2.89 -12.98 -7.11
N VAL A 103 3.84 -13.09 -6.17
CA VAL A 103 4.76 -12.00 -5.80
C VAL A 103 5.54 -11.51 -7.02
N ARG A 104 6.12 -12.40 -7.83
CA ARG A 104 6.86 -12.03 -9.04
C ARG A 104 6.00 -11.29 -10.05
N LYS A 105 4.78 -11.80 -10.28
CA LYS A 105 3.81 -11.17 -11.18
C LYS A 105 3.46 -9.76 -10.67
N ASP A 106 3.20 -9.63 -9.38
CA ASP A 106 2.83 -8.37 -8.76
C ASP A 106 3.95 -7.33 -8.83
N PHE A 107 5.19 -7.72 -8.56
CA PHE A 107 6.36 -6.86 -8.75
C PHE A 107 6.36 -6.20 -10.13
N CYS A 108 6.17 -7.01 -11.18
CA CYS A 108 6.22 -6.54 -12.56
C CYS A 108 4.99 -5.72 -12.96
N GLU A 109 3.77 -6.21 -12.69
CA GLU A 109 2.53 -5.52 -13.09
C GLU A 109 2.32 -4.22 -12.31
N LEU A 110 2.56 -4.26 -10.99
CA LEU A 110 2.45 -3.09 -10.12
C LEU A 110 3.56 -2.09 -10.44
N GLY A 111 4.79 -2.57 -10.68
CA GLY A 111 5.90 -1.71 -11.09
C GLY A 111 5.62 -0.98 -12.41
N ASP A 112 5.13 -1.69 -13.43
CA ASP A 112 4.80 -1.11 -14.74
C ASP A 112 3.74 0.00 -14.67
N VAL A 113 2.70 -0.18 -13.83
CA VAL A 113 1.69 0.87 -13.68
C VAL A 113 2.17 2.02 -12.81
N ILE A 114 2.88 1.74 -11.70
CA ILE A 114 3.34 2.79 -10.78
C ILE A 114 4.36 3.69 -11.44
N CYS A 115 5.26 3.18 -12.27
CA CYS A 115 6.25 4.03 -12.94
C CYS A 115 5.60 4.99 -13.95
N LYS A 116 4.45 4.60 -14.55
CA LYS A 116 3.64 5.44 -15.45
C LYS A 116 2.79 6.43 -14.68
N LEU A 117 2.25 6.03 -13.53
CA LEU A 117 1.47 6.88 -12.64
C LEU A 117 2.33 7.95 -11.96
N CYS A 118 3.58 7.60 -11.65
CA CYS A 118 4.53 8.45 -10.92
C CYS A 118 5.79 8.71 -11.78
N PRO A 119 5.66 9.33 -12.98
CA PRO A 119 6.77 9.47 -13.92
C PRO A 119 7.86 10.42 -13.44
N TRP A 120 7.54 11.30 -12.48
CA TRP A 120 8.49 12.18 -11.81
C TRP A 120 9.43 11.43 -10.86
N SER A 121 9.15 10.16 -10.52
CA SER A 121 9.98 9.41 -9.57
C SER A 121 11.15 8.81 -10.31
N ASN A 122 12.36 9.08 -9.83
CA ASN A 122 13.56 8.45 -10.34
C ASN A 122 13.83 7.08 -9.69
N ARG A 123 13.11 6.72 -8.62
CA ARG A 123 13.33 5.47 -7.88
C ARG A 123 12.05 4.94 -7.25
N PHE A 124 12.03 3.64 -7.02
CA PHE A 124 10.94 2.92 -6.37
C PHE A 124 11.57 1.90 -5.41
N ASP A 125 11.14 1.89 -4.16
CA ASP A 125 11.65 0.95 -3.16
C ASP A 125 10.62 -0.18 -3.00
N PHE A 126 10.95 -1.36 -3.53
CA PHE A 126 10.14 -2.57 -3.43
C PHE A 126 10.54 -3.38 -2.21
N LYS A 127 9.57 -3.84 -1.45
CA LYS A 127 9.79 -4.56 -0.19
C LYS A 127 8.88 -5.77 -0.11
N LEU A 128 9.47 -6.93 0.14
CA LEU A 128 8.72 -8.08 0.65
C LEU A 128 8.96 -8.16 2.16
N GLU A 129 7.91 -8.04 2.95
CA GLU A 129 7.98 -7.80 4.39
C GLU A 129 7.07 -8.76 5.15
N ILE A 130 7.52 -9.14 6.35
CA ILE A 130 6.72 -9.83 7.35
C ILE A 130 6.27 -8.82 8.39
N ILE A 131 4.96 -8.73 8.58
CA ILE A 131 4.35 -7.94 9.65
C ILE A 131 3.81 -8.91 10.70
N GLY A 132 4.47 -8.95 11.85
CA GLY A 132 4.01 -9.66 13.06
C GLY A 132 3.64 -8.67 14.16
N GLU A 133 4.29 -8.79 15.32
CA GLU A 133 4.04 -7.91 16.48
C GLU A 133 4.47 -6.46 16.23
N ARG A 134 5.51 -6.26 15.42
CA ARG A 134 6.04 -4.93 15.06
C ARG A 134 5.23 -4.29 13.94
N SER A 135 3.93 -4.12 14.15
CA SER A 135 3.03 -3.50 13.19
C SER A 135 2.79 -2.02 13.49
N CYS A 136 2.58 -1.20 12.44
CA CYS A 136 2.16 0.18 12.61
C CYS A 136 0.67 0.23 12.99
N SER A 137 0.40 0.23 14.31
CA SER A 137 -0.96 0.26 14.88
C SER A 137 -1.61 1.64 14.83
N ARG A 138 -0.82 2.71 14.59
CA ARG A 138 -1.27 4.09 14.59
C ARG A 138 -1.87 4.49 13.24
N TRP A 139 -3.04 5.14 13.27
CA TRP A 139 -3.61 5.85 12.14
C TRP A 139 -2.69 6.98 11.71
N HIS A 140 -2.33 6.99 10.43
CA HIS A 140 -1.43 8.00 9.87
C HIS A 140 -1.74 8.25 8.39
N ARG A 141 -1.07 9.27 7.87
CA ARG A 141 -0.92 9.52 6.43
C ARG A 141 0.54 9.33 6.09
N ASP A 142 0.83 8.72 4.95
CA ASP A 142 2.20 8.48 4.55
C ASP A 142 2.92 9.79 4.19
N ASN A 143 4.19 9.92 4.61
CA ASN A 143 5.07 11.02 4.19
C ASN A 143 5.81 10.74 2.87
N TYR A 144 5.35 9.72 2.13
CA TYR A 144 5.74 9.37 0.77
C TYR A 144 4.85 10.11 -0.24
N ALA A 145 5.20 10.07 -1.52
CA ALA A 145 4.23 10.44 -2.56
C ALA A 145 3.16 9.37 -2.67
N ALA A 146 3.54 8.11 -2.77
CA ALA A 146 2.59 7.01 -2.78
C ALA A 146 3.20 5.76 -2.13
N ARG A 147 2.32 4.89 -1.64
CA ARG A 147 2.65 3.52 -1.23
C ARG A 147 1.63 2.58 -1.84
N ALA A 148 2.09 1.61 -2.60
CA ALA A 148 1.25 0.46 -2.93
C ALA A 148 1.52 -0.70 -1.97
N ILE A 149 0.48 -1.45 -1.64
CA ILE A 149 0.55 -2.58 -0.73
C ILE A 149 -0.40 -3.71 -1.14
N ILE A 150 0.09 -4.95 -1.02
CA ILE A 150 -0.65 -6.20 -1.22
C ILE A 150 -0.39 -7.07 0.00
N SER A 151 -1.44 -7.63 0.62
CA SER A 151 -1.31 -8.66 1.66
C SER A 151 -1.61 -10.04 1.07
N TYR A 152 -0.72 -11.01 1.28
CA TYR A 152 -0.85 -12.36 0.73
C TYR A 152 -1.59 -13.33 1.65
N ASN A 153 -1.73 -13.00 2.93
CA ASN A 153 -2.41 -13.82 3.94
C ASN A 153 -2.97 -12.97 5.09
N SER A 154 -3.74 -13.62 5.97
CA SER A 154 -4.35 -13.10 7.20
C SER A 154 -5.28 -11.87 7.02
N ALA A 155 -4.75 -10.67 6.83
CA ALA A 155 -5.54 -9.44 6.77
C ALA A 155 -4.90 -8.35 5.91
N GLY A 156 -5.72 -7.42 5.40
CA GLY A 156 -5.29 -6.28 4.59
C GLY A 156 -5.16 -4.98 5.39
N THR A 157 -4.64 -3.94 4.73
CA THR A 157 -4.55 -2.59 5.29
C THR A 157 -5.93 -2.02 5.62
N MET A 158 -6.04 -1.35 6.77
CA MET A 158 -7.25 -0.67 7.20
C MET A 158 -7.20 0.81 6.80
N TYR A 159 -8.32 1.37 6.40
CA TYR A 159 -8.44 2.76 5.95
C TYR A 159 -9.79 3.36 6.35
N THR A 160 -9.90 4.69 6.28
CA THR A 160 -11.18 5.39 6.42
C THR A 160 -11.20 6.67 5.58
N ALA A 161 -12.39 7.28 5.44
CA ALA A 161 -12.56 8.55 4.73
C ALA A 161 -12.25 9.75 5.65
N ASP A 162 -11.83 10.88 5.07
CA ASP A 162 -11.48 12.11 5.79
C ASP A 162 -12.59 12.56 6.77
N GLU A 163 -13.86 12.36 6.41
CA GLU A 163 -15.01 12.78 7.20
C GLU A 163 -15.06 12.07 8.57
N ASN A 164 -14.55 10.83 8.62
CA ASN A 164 -14.49 10.01 9.82
C ASN A 164 -13.25 10.30 10.70
N VAL A 165 -12.39 11.22 10.29
CA VAL A 165 -11.12 11.51 10.96
C VAL A 165 -11.20 12.82 11.73
N ASP A 166 -10.78 12.80 12.99
CA ASP A 166 -10.40 14.00 13.72
C ASP A 166 -8.94 14.35 13.38
N PHE A 167 -8.77 15.29 12.46
CA PHE A 167 -7.45 15.71 11.99
C PHE A 167 -6.64 16.45 13.06
N TRP A 168 -7.32 17.10 14.03
CA TRP A 168 -6.61 17.76 15.12
C TRP A 168 -5.96 16.71 16.04
N GLU A 169 -6.70 15.67 16.40
CA GLU A 169 -6.18 14.52 17.17
C GLU A 169 -5.06 13.78 16.43
N LEU A 170 -5.24 13.54 15.11
CA LEU A 170 -4.25 12.89 14.24
C LEU A 170 -2.90 13.62 14.26
N GLU A 171 -2.93 14.95 14.16
CA GLU A 171 -1.76 15.81 14.00
C GLU A 171 -1.09 16.18 15.34
N ASN A 172 -1.85 16.28 16.44
CA ASN A 172 -1.35 16.88 17.68
C ASN A 172 -1.28 15.93 18.89
N CYS A 173 -2.29 15.07 19.09
CA CYS A 173 -2.45 14.34 20.35
C CYS A 173 -1.98 12.88 20.27
N GLY A 174 -2.04 12.27 19.08
CA GLY A 174 -1.52 10.93 18.84
C GLY A 174 -2.23 9.79 19.60
N ASN A 175 -3.33 10.07 20.30
CA ASN A 175 -4.16 9.02 20.89
C ASN A 175 -4.99 8.35 19.79
N ASN A 176 -4.57 7.14 19.41
CA ASN A 176 -5.16 6.39 18.30
C ASN A 176 -6.68 6.18 18.43
N ALA A 177 -7.19 6.11 19.66
CA ALA A 177 -8.61 5.90 19.94
C ALA A 177 -9.49 7.13 19.67
N CYS A 178 -8.89 8.33 19.62
CA CYS A 178 -9.60 9.60 19.40
C CYS A 178 -9.53 10.09 17.95
N ILE A 179 -8.65 9.50 17.13
CA ILE A 179 -8.47 9.87 15.72
C ILE A 179 -9.70 9.52 14.88
N ILE A 180 -10.37 8.42 15.20
CA ILE A 180 -11.52 7.91 14.45
C ILE A 180 -12.81 8.26 15.19
N LYS A 181 -13.70 9.00 14.52
CA LYS A 181 -14.98 9.46 15.09
C LYS A 181 -15.97 8.29 15.24
N ASP A 182 -16.01 7.40 14.26
CA ASP A 182 -16.92 6.25 14.20
C ASP A 182 -16.17 5.00 13.69
N ASN A 183 -15.95 4.05 14.60
CA ASN A 183 -15.28 2.78 14.27
C ASN A 183 -16.05 1.92 13.26
N SER A 184 -17.37 2.11 13.10
CA SER A 184 -18.15 1.34 12.12
C SER A 184 -17.85 1.74 10.67
N GLN A 185 -17.23 2.91 10.45
CA GLN A 185 -16.82 3.42 9.15
C GLN A 185 -15.35 3.09 8.81
N ILE A 186 -14.69 2.30 9.66
CA ILE A 186 -13.39 1.71 9.33
C ILE A 186 -13.59 0.60 8.32
N ARG A 187 -12.75 0.59 7.29
CA ARG A 187 -12.76 -0.42 6.22
C ARG A 187 -11.41 -1.11 6.15
N SER A 188 -11.38 -2.30 5.55
CA SER A 188 -10.16 -3.04 5.25
C SER A 188 -10.21 -3.49 3.80
N VAL A 189 -9.04 -3.51 3.15
CA VAL A 189 -8.90 -4.24 1.88
C VAL A 189 -8.78 -5.74 2.16
N ASN A 190 -9.15 -6.59 1.19
CA ASN A 190 -9.07 -8.03 1.34
C ASN A 190 -7.64 -8.54 1.06
N VAL A 191 -7.40 -9.81 1.43
CA VAL A 191 -6.20 -10.52 1.00
C VAL A 191 -6.18 -10.63 -0.51
N GLY A 192 -5.05 -10.25 -1.10
CA GLY A 192 -4.80 -10.26 -2.53
C GLY A 192 -5.21 -8.99 -3.28
N ASP A 193 -6.04 -8.13 -2.69
CA ASP A 193 -6.33 -6.82 -3.27
C ASP A 193 -5.06 -5.98 -3.39
N VAL A 194 -5.04 -5.08 -4.36
CA VAL A 194 -3.93 -4.14 -4.56
C VAL A 194 -4.41 -2.75 -4.20
N LEU A 195 -3.82 -2.18 -3.14
CA LEU A 195 -4.13 -0.83 -2.69
C LEU A 195 -2.95 0.09 -2.98
N LEU A 196 -3.17 1.15 -3.75
CA LEU A 196 -2.27 2.29 -3.82
C LEU A 196 -2.83 3.44 -2.98
N MET A 197 -2.03 3.91 -2.03
CA MET A 197 -2.35 5.01 -1.13
C MET A 197 -1.52 6.21 -1.57
N LYS A 198 -2.18 7.34 -1.86
CA LYS A 198 -1.46 8.60 -2.07
C LYS A 198 -1.11 9.19 -0.72
N GLY A 199 0.18 9.37 -0.49
CA GLY A 199 0.69 10.03 0.70
C GLY A 199 0.59 11.55 0.58
N GLN A 200 1.07 12.26 1.60
CA GLN A 200 0.99 13.72 1.70
C GLN A 200 1.84 14.43 0.64
N LYS A 201 2.84 13.76 0.06
CA LYS A 201 3.72 14.33 -0.96
C LYS A 201 3.31 14.01 -2.40
N PHE A 202 2.13 13.39 -2.60
CA PHE A 202 1.65 13.15 -3.95
C PHE A 202 1.38 14.51 -4.63
N PRO A 203 1.88 14.77 -5.85
CA PRO A 203 1.99 16.13 -6.37
C PRO A 203 0.66 16.75 -6.82
N GLU A 204 -0.36 15.94 -7.13
CA GLU A 204 -1.61 16.41 -7.71
C GLU A 204 -2.84 15.63 -7.25
N GLY A 205 -4.00 16.28 -7.24
CA GLY A 205 -5.26 15.65 -6.87
C GLY A 205 -5.45 15.44 -5.37
N ALA A 206 -6.33 14.49 -5.00
CA ALA A 206 -6.59 14.13 -3.62
C ALA A 206 -5.42 13.31 -3.04
N THR A 207 -5.06 13.58 -1.78
CA THR A 207 -3.87 13.03 -1.14
C THR A 207 -4.13 12.66 0.32
N GLY A 208 -3.19 11.93 0.92
CA GLY A 208 -3.15 11.68 2.35
C GLY A 208 -4.23 10.73 2.84
N LEU A 209 -4.38 9.56 2.22
CA LEU A 209 -5.28 8.52 2.72
C LEU A 209 -4.91 8.16 4.17
N VAL A 210 -5.88 8.27 5.08
CA VAL A 210 -5.71 7.87 6.48
C VAL A 210 -5.86 6.37 6.60
N HIS A 211 -4.79 5.71 7.05
CA HIS A 211 -4.70 4.26 7.08
C HIS A 211 -3.85 3.75 8.26
N LYS A 212 -3.93 2.45 8.52
CA LYS A 212 -3.04 1.72 9.44
C LYS A 212 -2.93 0.25 9.06
N SER A 213 -1.97 -0.45 9.66
CA SER A 213 -1.91 -1.91 9.55
C SER A 213 -3.15 -2.56 10.18
N ALA A 214 -3.53 -3.75 9.69
CA ALA A 214 -4.49 -4.59 10.41
C ALA A 214 -4.03 -4.85 11.84
N GLU A 215 -4.98 -5.12 12.72
CA GLU A 215 -4.70 -5.56 14.09
C GLU A 215 -3.84 -6.81 14.10
N VAL A 216 -2.95 -6.89 15.09
CA VAL A 216 -2.13 -8.10 15.32
C VAL A 216 -3.06 -9.25 15.68
N GLN A 217 -2.81 -10.41 15.06
CA GLN A 217 -3.55 -11.65 15.31
C GLN A 217 -2.64 -12.67 15.96
N TYR A 218 -3.24 -13.58 16.73
CA TYR A 218 -2.55 -14.64 17.45
C TYR A 218 -3.21 -15.98 17.16
N HIS A 219 -2.38 -17.01 17.01
CA HIS A 219 -2.80 -18.40 16.99
C HIS A 219 -3.31 -18.82 18.37
N GLN A 220 -3.97 -19.99 18.43
CA GLN A 220 -4.53 -20.51 19.70
C GLN A 220 -3.46 -20.78 20.76
N ASP A 221 -2.22 -21.07 20.33
CA ASP A 221 -1.07 -21.29 21.21
C ASP A 221 -0.40 -19.99 21.68
N GLY A 222 -0.93 -18.83 21.27
CA GLY A 222 -0.41 -17.51 21.61
C GLY A 222 0.73 -17.03 20.72
N SER A 223 1.16 -17.82 19.73
CA SER A 223 2.14 -17.34 18.74
C SER A 223 1.52 -16.31 17.79
N VAL A 224 2.32 -15.37 17.29
CA VAL A 224 1.84 -14.32 16.38
C VAL A 224 1.53 -14.90 15.00
N VAL A 225 0.45 -14.43 14.39
CA VAL A 225 0.10 -14.71 12.99
C VAL A 225 0.85 -13.69 12.12
N ASN A 226 1.86 -14.15 11.38
CA ASN A 226 2.66 -13.29 10.53
C ASN A 226 1.94 -13.00 9.20
N ARG A 227 2.04 -11.75 8.74
CA ARG A 227 1.49 -11.29 7.47
C ARG A 227 2.61 -11.03 6.46
N LEU A 228 2.54 -11.71 5.34
CA LEU A 228 3.39 -11.44 4.18
C LEU A 228 2.79 -10.30 3.36
N VAL A 229 3.56 -9.25 3.14
CA VAL A 229 3.14 -8.10 2.33
C VAL A 229 4.18 -7.72 1.29
N LEU A 230 3.71 -7.34 0.10
CA LEU A 230 4.53 -6.62 -0.88
C LEU A 230 4.19 -5.13 -0.77
N LYS A 231 5.20 -4.28 -0.58
CA LYS A 231 5.08 -2.83 -0.61
C LYS A 231 5.91 -2.24 -1.74
N VAL A 232 5.41 -1.17 -2.35
CA VAL A 232 6.16 -0.31 -3.26
C VAL A 232 6.06 1.12 -2.75
N ASP A 233 7.15 1.62 -2.19
CA ASP A 233 7.26 2.98 -1.68
C ASP A 233 7.76 3.90 -2.81
N VAL A 234 7.02 4.99 -3.04
CA VAL A 234 7.36 6.02 -4.03
C VAL A 234 7.73 7.31 -3.30
N PRO A 235 9.00 7.75 -3.36
CA PRO A 235 9.43 8.99 -2.71
C PRO A 235 8.70 10.19 -3.31
N GLY A 236 8.57 11.27 -2.55
CA GLY A 236 8.11 12.54 -3.10
C GLY A 236 9.08 13.09 -4.14
N PRO A 237 8.62 13.96 -5.07
CA PRO A 237 9.52 14.70 -5.93
C PRO A 237 10.56 15.45 -5.08
N GLU A 238 11.82 15.42 -5.52
CA GLU A 238 12.86 16.24 -4.92
C GLU A 238 12.50 17.71 -5.20
N LEU A 239 12.28 18.49 -4.13
CA LEU A 239 11.96 19.92 -4.19
C LEU A 239 13.18 20.73 -4.62
#